data_AF-A0A8S3WVH0-F1
#
_entry.id   AF-A0A8S3WVH0-F1
#
_cell.length_a   1.000
_cell.length_b   1.000
_cell.length_c   1.000
_cell.angle_alpha   90.00
_cell.angle_beta   90.00
_cell.angle_gamma   90.00
#
_symmetry.space_group_name_H-M   'P 1'
#
loop_
_entity.id
_entity.type
_entity.pdbx_description
1 polymer ?
#
loop_
_entity_poly.entity_id
_entity_poly.type
_entity_poly.pdbx_seq_one_letter_code
_entity_poly.pdbx_strand_id
1 'polypeptide(L)'
;MNPLNIFVRATRPIYRKLSTSAPVASAKPIPTTGFCFELNDEQRALQDLARKFTKEEIIPVAAQYDKTGEYPWPIVKKAWELGLMNGHVPEHCGGVGNFGVFEECLTAEEFAFGCTGVTTAIGGTGLGVSR
;
A
#
# COMPACT_ATOMS: atom_id res chain seq x y z
N MET A 1 -23.53 -14.73 -9.06
CA MET A 1 -22.59 -14.35 -7.98
C MET A 1 -21.25 -14.04 -8.63
N ASN A 2 -20.76 -12.81 -8.51
CA ASN A 2 -19.56 -12.36 -9.21
C ASN A 2 -18.30 -12.98 -8.56
N PRO A 3 -17.44 -13.71 -9.29
CA PRO A 3 -16.22 -14.32 -8.76
C PRO A 3 -15.25 -13.31 -8.10
N LEU A 4 -15.36 -12.01 -8.44
CA LEU A 4 -14.59 -10.94 -7.80
C LEU A 4 -14.96 -10.70 -6.32
N ASN A 5 -16.20 -10.97 -5.91
CA ASN A 5 -16.66 -10.78 -4.53
C ASN A 5 -16.15 -11.85 -3.55
N ILE A 6 -15.68 -12.98 -4.05
CA ILE A 6 -15.14 -14.08 -3.24
C ILE A 6 -13.70 -13.75 -2.81
N PHE A 7 -12.90 -13.19 -3.72
CA PHE A 7 -11.49 -12.89 -3.46
C PHE A 7 -11.31 -11.71 -2.49
N VAL A 8 -12.10 -10.64 -2.64
CA VAL A 8 -12.12 -9.50 -1.71
C VAL A 8 -12.54 -9.93 -0.29
N ARG A 9 -13.40 -10.94 -0.16
CA ARG A 9 -13.78 -11.52 1.14
C ARG A 9 -12.68 -12.37 1.77
N ALA A 10 -11.80 -12.96 0.97
CA ALA A 10 -10.73 -13.85 1.42
C ALA A 10 -9.47 -13.11 1.90
N THR A 11 -9.24 -11.87 1.46
CA THR A 11 -8.11 -11.02 1.90
C THR A 11 -8.45 -10.16 3.13
N ARG A 12 -9.75 -9.90 3.40
CA ARG A 12 -10.26 -9.26 4.64
C ARG A 12 -9.69 -9.82 5.95
N PRO A 13 -9.52 -11.14 6.14
CA PRO A 13 -8.96 -11.70 7.37
C PRO A 13 -7.47 -11.40 7.52
N ILE A 14 -6.72 -11.21 6.43
CA ILE A 14 -5.26 -10.98 6.48
C ILE A 14 -4.99 -9.55 6.95
N TYR A 15 -5.63 -8.56 6.33
CA TYR A 15 -5.58 -7.17 6.78
C TYR A 15 -6.10 -7.01 8.22
N ARG A 16 -7.24 -7.66 8.55
CA ARG A 16 -7.79 -7.64 9.91
C ARG A 16 -6.89 -8.35 10.94
N LYS A 17 -6.26 -9.47 10.60
CA LYS A 17 -5.34 -10.19 11.51
C LYS A 17 -4.03 -9.43 11.71
N LEU A 18 -3.54 -8.71 10.70
CA LEU A 18 -2.40 -7.79 10.84
C LEU A 18 -2.78 -6.58 11.71
N SER A 19 -4.01 -6.06 11.58
CA SER A 19 -4.57 -5.01 12.44
C SER A 19 -4.78 -5.45 13.90
N THR A 20 -5.10 -6.71 14.17
CA THR A 20 -5.44 -7.18 15.53
C THR A 20 -4.30 -7.84 16.33
N SER A 21 -3.09 -7.97 15.78
CA SER A 21 -2.01 -8.75 16.43
C SER A 21 -0.81 -7.94 16.95
N ALA A 22 -0.77 -6.63 16.77
CA ALA A 22 0.20 -5.77 17.45
C ALA A 22 -0.47 -5.08 18.65
N PRO A 23 0.09 -5.16 19.87
CA PRO A 23 -0.30 -4.22 20.91
C PRO A 23 0.08 -2.83 20.38
N VAL A 24 -0.92 -1.97 20.18
CA VAL A 24 -0.68 -0.55 19.84
C VAL A 24 0.07 0.04 21.03
N ALA A 25 1.39 0.11 20.90
CA ALA A 25 2.26 0.66 21.91
C ALA A 25 1.88 2.13 22.12
N SER A 26 1.37 2.44 23.32
CA SER A 26 1.14 3.77 23.90
C SER A 26 1.44 4.95 22.97
N ALA A 27 0.41 5.46 22.29
CA ALA A 27 0.48 6.62 21.40
C ALA A 27 1.13 7.84 22.09
N LYS A 28 2.11 8.47 21.44
CA LYS A 28 2.51 9.84 21.82
C LYS A 28 1.34 10.78 21.50
N PRO A 29 0.91 11.63 22.44
CA PRO A 29 -0.20 12.54 22.20
C PRO A 29 0.16 13.52 21.07
N ILE A 30 -0.71 13.62 20.06
CA ILE A 30 -0.59 14.61 18.98
C ILE A 30 -0.66 16.00 19.63
N PRO A 31 0.32 16.89 19.41
CA PRO A 31 0.33 18.22 20.01
C PRO A 31 -0.96 18.97 19.65
N THR A 32 -1.69 19.43 20.68
CA THR A 32 -2.99 20.14 20.51
C THR A 32 -2.80 21.61 20.10
N THR A 33 -1.55 22.07 20.00
CA THR A 33 -1.14 23.41 19.54
C THR A 33 0.10 23.30 18.67
N GLY A 34 0.15 24.06 17.56
CA GLY A 34 1.28 24.07 16.61
C GLY A 34 1.14 23.08 15.44
N PHE A 35 2.24 22.84 14.72
CA PHE A 35 2.31 21.88 13.61
C PHE A 35 2.83 20.52 14.10
N CYS A 36 2.25 19.42 13.62
CA CYS A 36 2.69 18.06 13.90
C CYS A 36 3.21 17.41 12.61
N PHE A 37 4.49 17.03 12.59
CA PHE A 37 5.15 16.35 11.48
C PHE A 37 5.41 14.86 11.75
N GLU A 38 5.03 14.38 12.94
CA GLU A 38 5.14 12.98 13.29
C GLU A 38 4.04 12.18 12.61
N LEU A 39 4.40 11.02 12.07
CA LEU A 39 3.43 10.05 11.57
C LEU A 39 2.56 9.51 12.72
N ASN A 40 1.33 9.12 12.43
CA ASN A 40 0.56 8.31 13.36
C ASN A 40 0.98 6.82 13.28
N ASP A 41 0.47 5.98 14.17
CA ASP A 41 0.86 4.56 14.22
C ASP A 41 0.44 3.77 12.97
N GLU A 42 -0.71 4.11 12.38
CA GLU A 42 -1.20 3.48 11.16
C GLU A 42 -0.32 3.84 9.95
N GLN A 43 0.07 5.11 9.85
CA GLN A 43 0.98 5.62 8.81
C GLN A 43 2.37 5.01 8.94
N ARG A 44 2.90 4.86 10.17
CA ARG A 44 4.16 4.13 10.42
C ARG A 44 4.06 2.68 9.99
N ALA A 45 3.01 1.98 10.40
CA ALA A 45 2.81 0.59 10.03
C ALA A 45 2.67 0.41 8.50
N LEU A 46 1.99 1.35 7.84
CA LEU A 46 1.88 1.38 6.38
C LEU A 46 3.24 1.60 5.71
N GLN A 47 4.02 2.56 6.19
CA GLN A 47 5.36 2.84 5.69
C GLN A 47 6.28 1.61 5.86
N ASP A 48 6.27 0.96 7.02
CA ASP A 48 7.08 -0.23 7.28
C ASP A 48 6.67 -1.42 6.40
N LEU A 49 5.37 -1.61 6.17
CA LEU A 49 4.86 -2.62 5.25
C LEU A 49 5.33 -2.34 3.82
N ALA A 50 5.19 -1.11 3.34
CA ALA A 50 5.63 -0.70 2.01
C ALA A 50 7.15 -0.88 1.85
N ARG A 51 7.94 -0.45 2.83
CA ARG A 51 9.39 -0.62 2.87
C ARG A 51 9.81 -2.07 2.80
N LYS A 52 9.14 -2.94 3.56
CA LYS A 52 9.40 -4.38 3.54
C LYS A 52 9.08 -4.98 2.18
N PHE A 53 7.92 -4.64 1.63
CA PHE A 53 7.51 -5.07 0.29
C PHE A 53 8.53 -4.63 -0.77
N THR A 54 8.99 -3.37 -0.73
CA THR A 54 10.02 -2.88 -1.66
C THR A 54 11.29 -3.71 -1.59
N LYS A 55 11.81 -3.96 -0.37
CA LYS A 55 13.06 -4.71 -0.17
C LYS A 55 12.97 -6.15 -0.61
N GLU A 56 11.85 -6.81 -0.33
CA GLU A 56 11.68 -8.25 -0.57
C GLU A 56 11.19 -8.56 -2.00
N GLU A 57 10.40 -7.68 -2.60
CA GLU A 57 9.66 -7.99 -3.84
C GLU A 57 10.04 -7.08 -5.03
N ILE A 58 10.43 -5.83 -4.80
CA ILE A 58 10.74 -4.87 -5.88
C ILE A 58 12.23 -4.88 -6.22
N ILE A 59 13.09 -4.62 -5.23
CA ILE A 59 14.54 -4.46 -5.42
C ILE A 59 15.19 -5.67 -6.12
N PRO A 60 14.89 -6.94 -5.76
CA PRO A 60 15.58 -8.09 -6.34
C PRO A 60 15.38 -8.25 -7.85
N VAL A 61 14.27 -7.74 -8.39
CA VAL A 61 13.84 -7.93 -9.79
C VAL A 61 13.87 -6.64 -10.61
N ALA A 62 14.12 -5.48 -9.98
CA ALA A 62 14.12 -4.17 -10.62
C ALA A 62 15.03 -4.10 -11.86
N ALA A 63 16.29 -4.54 -11.73
CA ALA A 63 17.26 -4.50 -12.82
C ALA A 63 16.92 -5.44 -13.99
N GLN A 64 16.17 -6.52 -13.73
CA GLN A 64 15.68 -7.41 -14.79
C GLN A 64 14.56 -6.73 -15.58
N TYR A 65 13.55 -6.21 -14.89
CA TYR A 65 12.41 -5.54 -15.53
C TYR A 65 12.81 -4.29 -16.31
N ASP A 66 13.81 -3.55 -15.83
CA ASP A 66 14.38 -2.41 -16.57
C ASP A 66 15.03 -2.84 -17.90
N LYS A 67 15.77 -3.95 -17.90
CA LYS A 67 16.43 -4.49 -19.11
C LYS A 67 15.46 -5.12 -20.10
N THR A 68 14.46 -5.85 -19.61
CA THR A 68 13.54 -6.60 -20.47
C THR A 68 12.35 -5.77 -20.94
N GLY A 69 11.96 -4.74 -20.19
CA GLY A 69 10.74 -3.96 -20.44
C GLY A 69 9.45 -4.76 -20.19
N GLU A 70 9.54 -5.93 -19.55
CA GLU A 70 8.37 -6.75 -19.24
C GLU A 70 7.49 -6.09 -18.17
N TYR A 71 6.18 -6.31 -18.26
CA TYR A 71 5.27 -5.78 -17.26
C TYR A 71 5.34 -6.61 -15.96
N PRO A 72 5.51 -6.00 -14.77
CA PRO A 72 5.76 -6.70 -13.51
C PRO A 72 4.49 -7.29 -12.87
N TRP A 73 3.74 -8.09 -13.63
CA TRP A 73 2.50 -8.73 -13.18
C TRP A 73 2.59 -9.46 -11.84
N PRO A 74 3.67 -10.22 -11.53
CA PRO A 74 3.80 -10.90 -10.25
C PRO A 74 3.81 -9.92 -9.07
N ILE A 75 4.54 -8.80 -9.21
CA ILE A 75 4.64 -7.77 -8.16
C ILE A 75 3.29 -7.06 -7.99
N VAL A 76 2.64 -6.68 -9.10
CA VAL A 76 1.33 -6.01 -9.08
C VAL A 76 0.28 -6.85 -8.38
N LYS A 77 0.25 -8.17 -8.65
CA LYS A 77 -0.69 -9.08 -7.97
C LYS A 77 -0.42 -9.19 -6.47
N LYS A 78 0.85 -9.29 -6.06
CA LYS A 78 1.21 -9.29 -4.64
C LYS A 78 0.86 -7.98 -3.94
N ALA A 79 1.12 -6.84 -4.58
CA ALA A 79 0.76 -5.53 -4.06
C ALA A 79 -0.76 -5.41 -3.85
N TRP A 80 -1.55 -5.92 -4.79
CA TRP A 80 -3.01 -5.98 -4.66
C TRP A 80 -3.47 -6.89 -3.51
N GLU A 81 -2.88 -8.09 -3.35
CA GLU A 81 -3.21 -9.01 -2.26
C GLU A 81 -2.91 -8.42 -0.87
N LEU A 82 -1.85 -7.61 -0.77
CA LEU A 82 -1.45 -6.91 0.46
C LEU A 82 -2.25 -5.62 0.72
N GLY A 83 -3.09 -5.19 -0.22
CA GLY A 83 -3.83 -3.92 -0.10
C GLY A 83 -2.95 -2.67 -0.27
N LEU A 84 -1.81 -2.80 -0.94
CA LEU A 84 -0.87 -1.71 -1.23
C LEU A 84 -1.19 -0.96 -2.54
N MET A 85 -2.39 -1.16 -3.08
CA MET A 85 -2.88 -0.55 -4.32
C MET A 85 -4.33 -0.10 -4.16
N ASN A 86 -4.71 0.96 -4.87
CA ASN A 86 -6.09 1.46 -4.93
C ASN A 86 -6.69 1.77 -3.55
N GLY A 87 -5.88 2.30 -2.62
CA GLY A 87 -6.30 2.58 -1.24
C GLY A 87 -7.44 3.59 -1.14
N HIS A 88 -7.59 4.48 -2.14
CA HIS A 88 -8.66 5.48 -2.24
C HIS A 88 -10.01 4.91 -2.68
N VAL A 89 -10.07 3.67 -3.15
CA VAL A 89 -11.35 3.08 -3.58
C VAL A 89 -12.25 2.91 -2.35
N PRO A 90 -13.49 3.44 -2.38
CA PRO A 90 -14.40 3.31 -1.26
C PRO A 90 -14.72 1.86 -0.88
N GLU A 91 -15.00 1.62 0.39
CA GLU A 91 -15.31 0.28 0.89
C GLU A 91 -16.51 -0.37 0.19
N HIS A 92 -17.52 0.43 -0.21
CA HIS A 92 -18.70 -0.08 -0.92
C HIS A 92 -18.38 -0.61 -2.32
N CYS A 93 -17.25 -0.21 -2.90
CA CYS A 93 -16.70 -0.75 -4.15
C CYS A 93 -15.72 -1.91 -3.91
N GLY A 94 -15.51 -2.33 -2.66
CA GLY A 94 -14.56 -3.39 -2.30
C GLY A 94 -13.11 -2.92 -2.10
N GLY A 95 -12.88 -1.60 -2.02
CA GLY A 95 -11.57 -1.03 -1.69
C GLY A 95 -11.30 -0.94 -0.18
N VAL A 96 -10.11 -0.44 0.17
CA VAL A 96 -9.67 -0.28 1.56
C VAL A 96 -10.30 0.95 2.22
N GLY A 97 -10.70 1.96 1.43
CA GLY A 97 -11.48 3.12 1.88
C GLY A 97 -10.78 4.12 2.81
N ASN A 98 -9.58 3.80 3.29
CA ASN A 98 -8.92 4.52 4.39
C ASN A 98 -7.61 5.22 4.01
N PHE A 99 -7.17 5.19 2.75
CA PHE A 99 -5.98 5.97 2.36
C PHE A 99 -6.39 7.37 1.93
N GLY A 100 -5.73 8.39 2.46
CA GLY A 100 -5.71 9.74 1.91
C GLY A 100 -4.44 9.97 1.08
N VAL A 101 -4.35 11.13 0.43
CA VAL A 101 -3.23 11.47 -0.48
C VAL A 101 -1.87 11.32 0.22
N PHE A 102 -1.81 11.56 1.53
CA PHE A 102 -0.58 11.44 2.29
C PHE A 102 -0.11 9.99 2.46
N GLU A 103 -1.04 9.05 2.70
CA GLU A 103 -0.74 7.62 2.74
C GLU A 103 -0.25 7.10 1.38
N GLU A 104 -0.78 7.64 0.27
CA GLU A 104 -0.25 7.36 -1.07
C GLU A 104 1.16 7.92 -1.25
N CYS A 105 1.45 9.14 -0.78
CA CYS A 105 2.81 9.67 -0.82
C CYS A 105 3.79 8.80 -0.03
N LEU A 106 3.42 8.36 1.18
CA LEU A 106 4.26 7.50 2.02
C LEU A 106 4.57 6.16 1.35
N THR A 107 3.57 5.52 0.76
CA THR A 107 3.77 4.23 0.08
C THR A 107 4.54 4.40 -1.23
N ALA A 108 4.24 5.44 -2.01
CA ALA A 108 4.93 5.75 -3.25
C ALA A 108 6.42 6.05 -3.04
N GLU A 109 6.80 6.77 -1.99
CA GLU A 109 8.19 7.02 -1.63
C GLU A 109 8.97 5.72 -1.40
N GLU A 110 8.40 4.81 -0.61
CA GLU A 110 9.03 3.52 -0.33
C GLU A 110 9.12 2.63 -1.57
N PHE A 111 8.13 2.60 -2.46
CA PHE A 111 8.21 1.85 -3.71
C PHE A 111 9.23 2.46 -4.69
N ALA A 112 9.25 3.79 -4.79
CA ALA A 112 10.13 4.53 -5.68
C ALA A 112 11.60 4.33 -5.32
N PHE A 113 11.90 4.13 -4.04
CA PHE A 113 13.23 3.76 -3.57
C PHE A 113 13.74 2.46 -4.22
N GLY A 114 12.86 1.50 -4.50
CA GLY A 114 13.22 0.26 -5.18
C GLY A 114 13.25 0.38 -6.71
N CYS A 115 12.15 0.84 -7.30
CA CYS A 115 12.04 1.04 -8.74
C CYS A 115 10.86 1.96 -9.09
N THR A 116 11.14 3.10 -9.70
CA THR A 116 10.10 4.06 -10.13
C THR A 116 9.21 3.53 -11.26
N GLY A 117 9.73 2.64 -12.12
CA GLY A 117 8.95 1.96 -13.15
C GLY A 117 7.87 1.05 -12.57
N VAL A 118 8.26 0.19 -11.62
CA VAL A 118 7.31 -0.67 -10.88
C VAL A 118 6.33 0.17 -10.06
N THR A 119 6.82 1.23 -9.41
CA THR A 119 5.96 2.18 -8.67
C THR A 119 4.87 2.78 -9.56
N THR A 120 5.22 3.13 -10.80
CA THR A 120 4.25 3.67 -11.77
C THR A 120 3.22 2.61 -12.16
N ALA A 121 3.62 1.35 -12.31
CA ALA A 121 2.69 0.25 -12.59
C ALA A 121 1.70 0.01 -11.43
N ILE A 122 2.16 0.17 -10.18
CA ILE A 122 1.36 -0.02 -8.96
C ILE A 122 0.45 1.18 -8.69
N GLY A 123 1.02 2.40 -8.66
CA GLY A 123 0.30 3.62 -8.29
C GLY A 123 -0.48 4.27 -9.42
N GLY A 124 -0.11 4.02 -10.67
CA GLY A 124 -0.73 4.67 -11.84
C GLY A 124 -2.22 4.40 -11.98
N THR A 125 -2.72 3.28 -11.45
CA THR A 125 -4.16 2.97 -11.46
C THR A 125 -4.98 3.94 -10.61
N GLY A 126 -4.40 4.50 -9.55
CA GLY A 126 -5.06 5.48 -8.67
C GLY A 126 -5.40 6.80 -9.39
N LEU A 127 -4.60 7.19 -10.40
CA LEU A 127 -4.84 8.39 -11.20
C LEU A 127 -6.14 8.30 -12.01
N GLY A 128 -6.54 7.10 -12.43
CA GLY A 128 -7.81 6.90 -13.14
C GLY A 128 -9.05 6.96 -12.24
N VAL A 129 -8.86 6.78 -10.93
CA VAL A 129 -9.94 6.79 -9.92
C VAL A 129 -10.17 8.19 -9.35
N SER A 130 -9.12 8.99 -9.29
CA SER A 130 -9.15 10.37 -8.78
C SER A 130 -9.86 11.29 -9.79
N ARG A 131 -11.14 11.58 -9.58
CA ARG A 131 -11.94 12.56 -10.33
C ARG A 131 -12.40 13.69 -9.43
#